data_AF-T1A688-F1
#
_entry.id   AF-T1A688-F1
#
_cell.length_a   1.000
_cell.length_b   1.000
_cell.length_c   1.000
_cell.angle_alpha   90.00
_cell.angle_beta   90.00
_cell.angle_gamma   90.00
#
_symmetry.space_group_name_H-M   'P 1'
#
loop_
_entity.id
_entity.type
_entity.pdbx_description
1 polymer ?
#
loop_
_entity_poly.entity_id
_entity_poly.type
_entity_poly.pdbx_seq_one_letter_code
_entity_poly.pdbx_strand_id
1 'polypeptide(L)'
;MNEISFNLPDSVQPHATWAVDALPWDVLEPERIASDETMFFLIASASFVEITTDLYTQNLVEHYAGDSEVVNWLTDHWQPEELQHGVALKRYVQKVWPGFDWDRAYQGFFAEYARLCISEQLEVTRAQEMVARCIVETGTSSYYTMLRDFCTEPLLKRIAHHIRNDEIGHYKYFYRYFRQYAAREHVSRWAILQALWT
;
A
#
# COMPACT_ATOMS: atom_id res chain seq x y z
N MET A 1 -16.22 -18.45 -27.65
CA MET A 1 -15.33 -18.50 -26.48
C MET A 1 -14.07 -17.75 -26.86
N ASN A 2 -14.00 -16.46 -26.53
CA ASN A 2 -12.80 -15.66 -26.76
C ASN A 2 -12.07 -15.57 -25.42
N GLU A 3 -10.95 -16.28 -25.29
CA GLU A 3 -10.03 -16.09 -24.19
C GLU A 3 -9.25 -14.80 -24.43
N ILE A 4 -9.36 -13.87 -23.47
CA ILE A 4 -8.53 -12.68 -23.43
C ILE A 4 -7.17 -13.14 -22.89
N SER A 5 -6.19 -13.29 -23.79
CA SER A 5 -4.79 -13.52 -23.41
C SER A 5 -4.20 -12.22 -22.89
N PHE A 6 -3.91 -12.16 -21.59
CA PHE A 6 -3.06 -11.12 -21.01
C PHE A 6 -1.60 -11.56 -21.17
N ASN A 7 -0.93 -11.04 -22.20
CA ASN A 7 0.53 -11.12 -22.28
C ASN A 7 1.12 -10.24 -21.17
N LEU A 8 1.69 -10.88 -20.15
CA LEU A 8 2.53 -10.21 -19.16
C LEU A 8 3.90 -9.96 -19.81
N PRO A 9 4.46 -8.74 -19.73
CA PRO A 9 5.81 -8.48 -20.25
C PRO A 9 6.85 -9.25 -19.44
N ASP A 10 7.77 -9.91 -20.16
CA ASP A 10 8.97 -10.51 -19.59
C ASP A 10 9.85 -9.42 -18.96
N SER A 11 10.16 -9.60 -17.66
CA SER A 11 11.09 -8.80 -16.85
C SER A 11 10.90 -7.28 -16.91
N VAL A 12 10.10 -6.74 -16.00
CA VAL A 12 10.23 -5.33 -15.60
C VAL A 12 10.95 -5.33 -14.26
N GLN A 13 12.25 -5.07 -14.26
CA GLN A 13 12.93 -4.50 -13.11
C GLN A 13 12.83 -2.98 -13.25
N PRO A 14 12.22 -2.29 -12.29
CA PRO A 14 12.64 -0.93 -12.01
C PRO A 14 12.82 -0.73 -10.49
N HIS A 15 13.90 -0.06 -10.15
CA HIS A 15 13.98 0.71 -8.90
C HIS A 15 12.71 1.57 -8.74
N ALA A 16 12.34 1.88 -7.48
CA ALA A 16 11.22 2.75 -7.15
C ALA A 16 11.07 3.87 -8.19
N THR A 17 9.92 3.93 -8.85
CA THR A 17 9.72 4.76 -10.06
C THR A 17 9.74 6.27 -9.77
N TRP A 18 9.79 6.62 -8.49
CA TRP A 18 9.93 7.96 -7.94
C TRP A 18 10.64 7.89 -6.59
N ALA A 19 11.11 9.03 -6.09
CA ALA A 19 11.72 9.15 -4.77
C ALA A 19 11.18 10.37 -4.04
N VAL A 20 10.98 10.28 -2.71
CA VAL A 20 10.42 11.38 -1.90
C VAL A 20 11.23 12.66 -2.06
N ASP A 21 12.56 12.55 -2.06
CA ASP A 21 13.45 13.71 -2.18
C ASP A 21 13.47 14.34 -3.57
N ALA A 22 13.07 13.59 -4.60
CA ALA A 22 12.97 14.07 -5.98
C ALA A 22 11.63 14.77 -6.28
N LEU A 23 10.66 14.71 -5.36
CA LEU A 23 9.44 15.51 -5.48
C LEU A 23 9.78 17.00 -5.35
N PRO A 24 9.19 17.89 -6.17
CA PRO A 24 9.43 19.33 -6.05
C PRO A 24 8.59 19.89 -4.90
N TRP A 25 9.17 19.79 -3.71
CA TRP A 25 8.61 20.32 -2.47
C TRP A 25 8.51 21.85 -2.44
N ASP A 26 9.21 22.52 -3.35
CA ASP A 26 9.18 23.96 -3.56
C ASP A 26 7.87 24.46 -4.18
N VAL A 27 7.10 23.59 -4.86
CA VAL A 27 5.78 23.93 -5.40
C VAL A 27 4.62 23.61 -4.46
N LEU A 28 4.90 23.25 -3.20
CA LEU A 28 3.88 23.01 -2.19
C LEU A 28 3.12 24.31 -1.88
N GLU A 29 1.80 24.26 -1.91
CA GLU A 29 0.90 25.40 -1.62
C GLU A 29 0.02 25.11 -0.38
N PRO A 30 0.55 25.20 0.87
CA PRO A 30 -0.17 24.76 2.08
C PRO A 30 -1.52 25.44 2.27
N GLU A 31 -1.64 26.72 1.91
CA GLU A 31 -2.84 27.54 2.06
C GLU A 31 -4.06 27.00 1.31
N ARG A 32 -3.86 26.14 0.29
CA ARG A 32 -4.97 25.51 -0.44
C ARG A 32 -5.72 24.44 0.33
N ILE A 33 -5.11 23.89 1.37
CA ILE A 33 -5.59 22.68 2.04
C ILE A 33 -5.49 22.76 3.57
N ALA A 34 -4.66 23.64 4.12
CA ALA A 34 -4.38 23.68 5.56
C ALA A 34 -5.63 23.91 6.43
N SER A 35 -6.65 24.60 5.92
CA SER A 35 -7.92 24.82 6.60
C SER A 35 -8.95 23.70 6.43
N ASP A 36 -8.68 22.70 5.58
CA ASP A 36 -9.57 21.56 5.36
C ASP A 36 -9.26 20.45 6.37
N GLU A 37 -10.03 20.43 7.45
CA GLU A 37 -9.91 19.42 8.50
C GLU A 37 -10.14 17.99 7.99
N THR A 38 -11.01 17.81 6.99
CA THR A 38 -11.26 16.48 6.42
C THR A 38 -10.01 15.98 5.71
N MET A 39 -9.37 16.84 4.90
CA MET A 39 -8.11 16.49 4.25
C MET A 39 -7.01 16.21 5.27
N PHE A 40 -6.91 17.02 6.33
CA PHE A 40 -5.97 16.75 7.42
C PHE A 40 -6.14 15.34 7.98
N PHE A 41 -7.36 14.97 8.40
CA PHE A 41 -7.60 13.64 8.98
C PHE A 41 -7.35 12.51 7.98
N LEU A 42 -7.76 12.67 6.72
CA LEU A 42 -7.56 11.67 5.68
C LEU A 42 -6.06 11.41 5.45
N ILE A 43 -5.27 12.45 5.25
CA ILE A 43 -3.85 12.34 4.90
C ILE A 43 -3.01 11.95 6.12
N ALA A 44 -3.30 12.50 7.30
CA ALA A 44 -2.62 12.13 8.53
C ALA A 44 -2.86 10.66 8.87
N SER A 45 -4.11 10.18 8.77
CA SER A 45 -4.41 8.76 9.03
C SER A 45 -3.74 7.86 7.99
N ALA A 46 -3.78 8.22 6.70
CA ALA A 46 -3.07 7.48 5.66
C ALA A 46 -1.56 7.41 5.98
N SER A 47 -0.94 8.52 6.37
CA SER A 47 0.49 8.52 6.71
C SER A 47 0.86 7.59 7.87
N PHE A 48 -0.07 7.33 8.80
CA PHE A 48 0.14 6.37 9.88
C PHE A 48 0.00 4.93 9.41
N VAL A 49 -1.00 4.64 8.57
CA VAL A 49 -1.21 3.29 8.04
C VAL A 49 -0.03 2.89 7.15
N GLU A 50 0.33 3.73 6.19
CA GLU A 50 1.39 3.45 5.19
C GLU A 50 2.77 3.27 5.83
N ILE A 51 3.10 4.08 6.85
CA ILE A 51 4.42 3.97 7.51
C ILE A 51 4.52 2.73 8.43
N THR A 52 3.39 2.09 8.74
CA THR A 52 3.33 0.88 9.58
C THR A 52 3.39 -0.41 8.74
N THR A 53 3.49 -0.31 7.40
CA THR A 53 3.57 -1.47 6.51
C THR A 53 4.80 -2.35 6.79
N ASP A 54 5.84 -1.82 7.43
CA ASP A 54 7.03 -2.58 7.82
C ASP A 54 6.75 -3.76 8.77
N LEU A 55 5.90 -3.55 9.78
CA LEU A 55 5.47 -4.59 10.72
C LEU A 55 4.75 -5.73 9.98
N TYR A 56 3.86 -5.36 9.06
CA TYR A 56 3.07 -6.34 8.32
C TYR A 56 3.91 -7.10 7.29
N THR A 57 4.90 -6.45 6.69
CA THR A 57 5.79 -7.08 5.71
C THR A 57 6.53 -8.27 6.30
N GLN A 58 7.04 -8.16 7.52
CA GLN A 58 7.79 -9.25 8.16
C GLN A 58 6.91 -10.51 8.29
N ASN A 59 5.67 -10.33 8.73
CA ASN A 59 4.69 -11.42 8.83
C ASN A 59 4.42 -12.06 7.46
N LEU A 60 4.28 -11.25 6.39
CA LEU A 60 4.12 -11.79 5.03
C LEU A 60 5.34 -12.59 4.59
N VAL A 61 6.55 -12.05 4.76
CA VAL A 61 7.79 -12.72 4.36
C VAL A 61 7.92 -14.08 5.06
N GLU A 62 7.59 -14.14 6.35
CA GLU A 62 7.55 -15.39 7.10
C GLU A 62 6.48 -16.36 6.57
N HIS A 63 5.27 -15.88 6.29
CA HIS A 63 4.17 -16.69 5.76
C HIS A 63 4.51 -17.34 4.39
N TYR A 64 5.23 -16.61 3.55
CA TYR A 64 5.68 -17.08 2.23
C TYR A 64 7.05 -17.75 2.24
N ALA A 65 7.63 -18.02 3.42
CA ALA A 65 8.91 -18.71 3.54
C ALA A 65 8.97 -20.01 2.73
N GLY A 66 10.02 -20.19 1.93
CA GLY A 66 10.15 -21.31 1.00
C GLY A 66 9.67 -21.03 -0.44
N ASP A 67 9.16 -19.83 -0.71
CA ASP A 67 9.00 -19.31 -2.08
C ASP A 67 9.91 -18.11 -2.30
N SER A 68 11.12 -18.34 -2.82
CA SER A 68 12.12 -17.27 -2.93
C SER A 68 11.75 -16.19 -3.94
N GLU A 69 10.93 -16.48 -4.95
CA GLU A 69 10.48 -15.46 -5.90
C GLU A 69 9.58 -14.43 -5.18
N VAL A 70 8.58 -14.93 -4.42
CA VAL A 70 7.66 -14.07 -3.67
C VAL A 70 8.38 -13.32 -2.56
N VAL A 71 9.20 -14.01 -1.77
CA VAL A 71 9.95 -13.40 -0.67
C VAL A 71 10.85 -12.27 -1.17
N ASN A 72 11.65 -12.52 -2.21
CA ASN A 72 12.54 -11.48 -2.74
C ASN A 72 11.76 -10.29 -3.33
N TRP A 73 10.62 -10.53 -3.97
CA TRP A 73 9.80 -9.44 -4.47
C TRP A 73 9.22 -8.60 -3.31
N LEU A 74 8.73 -9.24 -2.24
CA LEU A 74 8.22 -8.57 -1.05
C LEU A 74 9.30 -7.71 -0.38
N THR A 75 10.51 -8.23 -0.19
CA THR A 75 11.60 -7.55 0.52
C THR A 75 12.27 -6.47 -0.33
N ASP A 76 12.49 -6.74 -1.61
CA ASP A 76 13.37 -5.91 -2.43
C ASP A 76 12.59 -4.83 -3.21
N HIS A 77 11.25 -4.97 -3.33
CA HIS A 77 10.42 -4.09 -4.14
C HIS A 77 9.23 -3.55 -3.34
N TRP A 78 8.31 -4.43 -2.92
CA TRP A 78 7.06 -4.01 -2.30
C TRP A 78 7.29 -3.23 -1.00
N GLN A 79 8.06 -3.78 -0.05
CA GLN A 79 8.30 -3.13 1.23
C GLN A 79 8.99 -1.75 1.12
N PRO A 80 10.07 -1.57 0.33
CA PRO A 80 10.64 -0.26 0.11
C PRO A 80 9.67 0.75 -0.50
N GLU A 81 8.81 0.34 -1.42
CA GLU A 81 7.81 1.21 -2.06
C GLU A 81 6.74 1.65 -1.04
N GLU A 82 6.19 0.73 -0.27
CA GLU A 82 5.21 1.03 0.81
C GLU A 82 5.77 1.98 1.87
N LEU A 83 7.00 1.73 2.34
CA LEU A 83 7.70 2.63 3.27
C LEU A 83 7.87 4.04 2.68
N GLN A 84 8.16 4.11 1.38
CA GLN A 84 8.29 5.38 0.68
C GLN A 84 6.98 6.17 0.68
N HIS A 85 5.84 5.51 0.53
CA HIS A 85 4.52 6.14 0.59
C HIS A 85 4.29 6.81 1.94
N GLY A 86 4.52 6.07 3.03
CA GLY A 86 4.41 6.59 4.39
C GLY A 86 5.33 7.78 4.66
N VAL A 87 6.59 7.71 4.22
CA VAL A 87 7.55 8.82 4.35
C VAL A 87 7.10 10.06 3.58
N ALA A 88 6.60 9.91 2.36
CA ALA A 88 6.11 11.03 1.56
C ALA A 88 4.91 11.72 2.22
N LEU A 89 3.94 10.95 2.73
CA LEU A 89 2.76 11.49 3.39
C LEU A 89 3.10 12.13 4.74
N LYS A 90 3.96 11.50 5.55
CA LYS A 90 4.46 12.10 6.79
C LYS A 90 5.08 13.46 6.52
N ARG A 91 5.99 13.55 5.55
CA ARG A 91 6.66 14.80 5.18
C ARG A 91 5.66 15.85 4.68
N TYR A 92 4.66 15.43 3.92
CA TYR A 92 3.59 16.30 3.47
C TYR A 92 2.79 16.88 4.65
N VAL A 93 2.33 16.02 5.58
CA VAL A 93 1.57 16.44 6.76
C VAL A 93 2.36 17.43 7.61
N GLN A 94 3.63 17.13 7.89
CA GLN A 94 4.50 18.00 8.69
C GLN A 94 4.74 19.38 8.05
N LYS A 95 4.72 19.47 6.71
CA LYS A 95 4.89 20.74 6.01
C LYS A 95 3.60 21.56 5.96
N VAL A 96 2.45 20.92 5.76
CA VAL A 96 1.15 21.61 5.66
C VAL A 96 0.60 21.99 7.04
N TRP A 97 0.75 21.11 8.03
CA TRP A 97 0.27 21.30 9.39
C TRP A 97 1.43 21.25 10.40
N PRO A 98 2.33 22.25 10.42
CA PRO A 98 3.52 22.23 11.28
C PRO A 98 3.20 22.29 12.77
N GLY A 99 1.98 22.69 13.16
CA GLY A 99 1.51 22.66 14.54
C GLY A 99 1.08 21.28 15.04
N PHE A 100 0.96 20.30 14.14
CA PHE A 100 0.60 18.93 14.51
C PHE A 100 1.86 18.12 14.86
N ASP A 101 1.90 17.63 16.11
CA ASP A 101 2.95 16.72 16.57
C ASP A 101 2.71 15.31 16.02
N TRP A 102 3.14 15.12 14.77
CA TRP A 102 2.95 13.87 14.03
C TRP A 102 3.56 12.67 14.76
N ASP A 103 4.78 12.80 15.31
CA ASP A 103 5.50 11.68 15.92
C ASP A 103 4.81 11.22 17.20
N ARG A 104 4.35 12.14 18.05
CA ARG A 104 3.56 11.79 19.24
C ARG A 104 2.23 11.13 18.87
N ALA A 105 1.53 11.67 17.87
CA ALA A 105 0.25 11.11 17.44
C ALA A 105 0.42 9.70 16.84
N TYR A 106 1.45 9.51 16.01
CA TYR A 106 1.82 8.22 15.45
C TYR A 106 2.16 7.20 16.55
N GLN A 107 2.91 7.58 17.58
CA GLN A 107 3.21 6.68 18.71
C GLN A 107 1.94 6.18 19.40
N GLY A 108 0.93 7.05 19.57
CA GLY A 108 -0.37 6.68 20.11
C GLY A 108 -1.09 5.66 19.22
N PHE A 109 -1.19 5.95 17.91
CA PHE A 109 -1.75 5.04 16.93
C PHE A 109 -1.03 3.68 16.92
N PHE A 110 0.29 3.69 16.84
CA PHE A 110 1.13 2.50 16.75
C PHE A 110 0.98 1.60 17.99
N ALA A 111 0.91 2.18 19.19
CA ALA A 111 0.77 1.42 20.43
C ALA A 111 -0.51 0.56 20.50
N GLU A 112 -1.56 0.99 19.80
CA GLU A 112 -2.82 0.26 19.66
C GLU A 112 -2.80 -0.65 18.43
N TYR A 113 -2.42 -0.10 17.26
CA TYR A 113 -2.47 -0.78 15.98
C TYR A 113 -1.53 -1.98 15.89
N ALA A 114 -0.30 -1.88 16.43
CA ALA A 114 0.68 -2.96 16.40
C ALA A 114 0.19 -4.24 17.10
N ARG A 115 -0.78 -4.13 18.03
CA ARG A 115 -1.39 -5.29 18.70
C ARG A 115 -2.32 -6.09 17.79
N LEU A 116 -2.77 -5.49 16.69
CA LEU A 116 -3.61 -6.11 15.67
C LEU A 116 -2.77 -6.74 14.55
N CYS A 117 -1.51 -6.34 14.38
CA CYS A 117 -0.62 -6.83 13.33
C CYS A 117 0.14 -8.10 13.73
N ILE A 118 -0.58 -9.13 14.18
CA ILE A 118 0.02 -10.43 14.54
C ILE A 118 -0.13 -11.45 13.40
N SER A 119 0.81 -12.38 13.29
CA SER A 119 0.86 -13.41 12.23
C SER A 119 -0.41 -14.25 12.12
N GLU A 120 -1.12 -14.41 13.23
CA GLU A 120 -2.37 -15.15 13.35
C GLU A 120 -3.57 -14.44 12.71
N GLN A 121 -3.41 -13.18 12.29
CA GLN A 121 -4.41 -12.44 11.50
C GLN A 121 -4.20 -12.61 9.98
N LEU A 122 -3.14 -13.31 9.56
CA LEU A 122 -2.98 -13.69 8.15
C LEU A 122 -3.97 -14.79 7.79
N GLU A 123 -4.33 -14.85 6.52
CA GLU A 123 -5.16 -15.92 6.00
C GLU A 123 -4.47 -17.29 6.10
N VAL A 124 -5.26 -18.35 6.21
CA VAL A 124 -4.74 -19.71 6.48
C VAL A 124 -3.90 -20.26 5.33
N THR A 125 -4.26 -19.92 4.09
CA THR A 125 -3.55 -20.39 2.90
C THR A 125 -2.89 -19.24 2.16
N ARG A 126 -1.80 -19.54 1.45
CA ARG A 126 -1.06 -18.55 0.66
C ARG A 126 -1.91 -17.91 -0.42
N ALA A 127 -2.80 -18.69 -1.04
CA ALA A 127 -3.74 -18.16 -2.02
C ALA A 127 -4.76 -17.21 -1.38
N GLN A 128 -5.28 -17.52 -0.19
CA GLN A 128 -6.21 -16.63 0.51
C GLN A 128 -5.53 -15.31 0.90
N GLU A 129 -4.31 -15.36 1.42
CA GLU A 129 -3.58 -14.15 1.79
C GLU A 129 -3.28 -13.29 0.55
N MET A 130 -2.88 -13.90 -0.59
CA MET A 130 -2.64 -13.15 -1.83
C MET A 130 -3.89 -12.46 -2.36
N VAL A 131 -5.07 -13.09 -2.24
CA VAL A 131 -6.31 -12.45 -2.69
C VAL A 131 -6.78 -11.37 -1.71
N ALA A 132 -6.55 -11.53 -0.40
CA ALA A 132 -6.78 -10.48 0.59
C ALA A 132 -5.91 -9.24 0.28
N ARG A 133 -4.62 -9.44 0.00
CA ARG A 133 -3.72 -8.37 -0.48
C ARG A 133 -4.25 -7.67 -1.72
N CYS A 134 -4.77 -8.42 -2.71
CA CYS A 134 -5.39 -7.81 -3.90
C CYS A 134 -6.56 -6.85 -3.56
N ILE A 135 -7.35 -7.15 -2.53
CA ILE A 135 -8.42 -6.26 -2.07
C ILE A 135 -7.84 -5.00 -1.42
N VAL A 136 -6.81 -5.16 -0.57
CA VAL A 136 -6.10 -4.03 0.04
C VAL A 136 -5.59 -3.09 -1.04
N GLU A 137 -4.83 -3.59 -2.02
CA GLU A 137 -4.30 -2.77 -3.12
C GLU A 137 -5.40 -2.08 -3.95
N THR A 138 -6.53 -2.77 -4.16
CA THR A 138 -7.68 -2.19 -4.86
C THR A 138 -8.32 -1.06 -4.05
N GLY A 139 -8.43 -1.22 -2.74
CA GLY A 139 -8.92 -0.21 -1.81
C GLY A 139 -8.00 1.01 -1.77
N THR A 140 -6.70 0.78 -1.58
CA THR A 140 -5.67 1.83 -1.51
C THR A 140 -5.56 2.61 -2.82
N SER A 141 -5.53 1.92 -3.97
CA SER A 141 -5.54 2.60 -5.29
C SER A 141 -6.81 3.42 -5.53
N SER A 142 -7.97 2.98 -5.04
CA SER A 142 -9.23 3.73 -5.12
C SER A 142 -9.18 4.97 -4.22
N TYR A 143 -8.67 4.82 -2.99
CA TYR A 143 -8.47 5.92 -2.05
C TYR A 143 -7.57 7.01 -2.63
N TYR A 144 -6.40 6.67 -3.16
CA TYR A 144 -5.51 7.67 -3.76
C TYR A 144 -6.01 8.25 -5.08
N THR A 145 -6.83 7.49 -5.83
CA THR A 145 -7.57 8.05 -6.97
C THR A 145 -8.52 9.15 -6.51
N MET A 146 -9.32 8.88 -5.47
CA MET A 146 -10.21 9.86 -4.86
C MET A 146 -9.43 11.07 -4.34
N LEU A 147 -8.37 10.85 -3.55
CA LEU A 147 -7.58 11.93 -2.96
C LEU A 147 -7.01 12.87 -4.03
N ARG A 148 -6.46 12.30 -5.11
CA ARG A 148 -5.96 13.07 -6.27
C ARG A 148 -7.06 13.90 -6.95
N ASP A 149 -8.26 13.34 -7.10
CA ASP A 149 -9.33 13.97 -7.86
C ASP A 149 -10.03 15.09 -7.06
N PHE A 150 -10.14 14.95 -5.74
CA PHE A 150 -10.73 15.96 -4.85
C PHE A 150 -9.74 17.02 -4.37
N CYS A 151 -8.45 16.69 -4.25
CA CYS A 151 -7.46 17.65 -3.79
C CYS A 151 -7.20 18.76 -4.83
N THR A 152 -7.00 19.98 -4.33
CA THR A 152 -6.62 21.16 -5.10
C THR A 152 -5.12 21.48 -5.04
N GLU A 153 -4.41 20.95 -4.04
CA GLU A 153 -2.98 21.17 -3.82
C GLU A 153 -2.15 20.33 -4.81
N PRO A 154 -1.28 20.96 -5.63
CA PRO A 154 -0.63 20.29 -6.74
C PRO A 154 0.34 19.18 -6.34
N LEU A 155 1.09 19.34 -5.25
CA LEU A 155 2.07 18.35 -4.82
C LEU A 155 1.39 17.07 -4.29
N LEU A 156 0.30 17.19 -3.52
CA LEU A 156 -0.46 16.07 -3.01
C LEU A 156 -1.09 15.27 -4.13
N LYS A 157 -1.63 15.94 -5.15
CA LYS A 157 -2.15 15.25 -6.34
C LYS A 157 -1.09 14.37 -6.99
N ARG A 158 0.15 14.85 -7.05
CA ARG A 158 1.26 14.08 -7.61
C ARG A 158 1.67 12.93 -6.68
N ILE A 159 1.78 13.16 -5.38
CA ILE A 159 2.06 12.09 -4.40
C ILE A 159 1.00 10.99 -4.52
N ALA A 160 -0.29 11.35 -4.47
CA ALA A 160 -1.39 10.42 -4.61
C ALA A 160 -1.37 9.69 -5.98
N HIS A 161 -0.97 10.36 -7.05
CA HIS A 161 -0.82 9.72 -8.36
C HIS A 161 0.31 8.68 -8.38
N HIS A 162 1.44 8.97 -7.76
CA HIS A 162 2.56 8.04 -7.66
C HIS A 162 2.17 6.81 -6.84
N ILE A 163 1.66 7.01 -5.62
CA ILE A 163 1.23 5.92 -4.74
C ILE A 163 0.20 5.03 -5.44
N ARG A 164 -0.85 5.62 -6.03
CA ARG A 164 -1.85 4.89 -6.83
C ARG A 164 -1.22 4.00 -7.92
N ASN A 165 -0.20 4.49 -8.62
CA ASN A 165 0.42 3.73 -9.70
C ASN A 165 1.23 2.53 -9.16
N ASP A 166 1.89 2.72 -8.02
CA ASP A 166 2.58 1.65 -7.30
C ASP A 166 1.57 0.58 -6.87
N GLU A 167 0.42 0.95 -6.27
CA GLU A 167 -0.61 -0.03 -5.84
C GLU A 167 -1.21 -0.83 -7.00
N ILE A 168 -1.38 -0.20 -8.17
CA ILE A 168 -1.81 -0.92 -9.37
C ILE A 168 -0.72 -1.91 -9.84
N GLY A 169 0.55 -1.56 -9.64
CA GLY A 169 1.69 -2.46 -9.81
C GLY A 169 1.62 -3.62 -8.83
N HIS A 170 1.54 -3.33 -7.52
CA HIS A 170 1.44 -4.30 -6.43
C HIS A 170 0.30 -5.30 -6.68
N TYR A 171 -0.90 -4.79 -6.99
CA TYR A 171 -2.07 -5.61 -7.33
C TYR A 171 -1.77 -6.66 -8.39
N LYS A 172 -1.06 -6.29 -9.47
CA LYS A 172 -0.76 -7.23 -10.57
C LYS A 172 0.16 -8.37 -10.10
N TYR A 173 1.14 -8.06 -9.25
CA TYR A 173 2.04 -9.07 -8.68
C TYR A 173 1.30 -9.99 -7.71
N PHE A 174 0.54 -9.43 -6.77
CA PHE A 174 -0.30 -10.22 -5.86
C PHE A 174 -1.29 -11.10 -6.61
N TYR A 175 -1.96 -10.56 -7.63
CA TYR A 175 -2.90 -11.33 -8.45
C TYR A 175 -2.20 -12.46 -9.21
N ARG A 176 -1.01 -12.21 -9.75
CA ARG A 176 -0.20 -13.25 -10.41
C ARG A 176 0.14 -14.39 -9.45
N TYR A 177 0.62 -14.08 -8.24
CA TYR A 177 0.95 -15.09 -7.24
C TYR A 177 -0.29 -15.82 -6.71
N PHE A 178 -1.40 -15.09 -6.48
CA PHE A 178 -2.69 -15.69 -6.16
C PHE A 178 -3.08 -16.78 -7.15
N ARG A 179 -3.01 -16.49 -8.46
CA ARG A 179 -3.34 -17.45 -9.52
C ARG A 179 -2.45 -18.69 -9.46
N GLN A 180 -1.17 -18.54 -9.14
CA GLN A 180 -0.24 -19.66 -9.01
C GLN A 180 -0.54 -20.51 -7.77
N TYR A 181 -0.73 -19.90 -6.60
CA TYR A 181 -1.05 -20.63 -5.37
C TYR A 181 -2.41 -21.30 -5.43
N ALA A 182 -3.45 -20.62 -5.93
CA ALA A 182 -4.78 -21.18 -6.05
C ALA A 182 -4.80 -22.44 -6.94
N ALA A 183 -3.97 -22.49 -7.99
CA ALA A 183 -3.81 -23.66 -8.84
C ALA A 183 -3.09 -24.83 -8.14
N ARG A 184 -2.10 -24.54 -7.30
CA ARG A 184 -1.31 -25.54 -6.56
C ARG A 184 -2.05 -26.09 -5.34
N GLU A 185 -2.75 -25.23 -4.62
CA GLU A 185 -3.44 -25.53 -3.36
C GLU A 185 -4.88 -26.00 -3.58
N HIS A 186 -5.38 -25.95 -4.81
CA HIS A 186 -6.76 -26.31 -5.18
C HIS A 186 -7.83 -25.60 -4.33
N VAL A 187 -7.59 -24.33 -3.98
CA VAL A 187 -8.47 -23.55 -3.10
C VAL A 187 -9.84 -23.38 -3.75
N SER A 188 -10.89 -23.75 -3.00
CA SER A 188 -12.26 -23.63 -3.49
C SER A 188 -12.70 -22.17 -3.59
N ARG A 189 -13.65 -21.88 -4.49
CA ARG A 189 -14.24 -20.53 -4.62
C ARG A 189 -14.90 -20.04 -3.32
N TRP A 190 -15.38 -20.97 -2.46
CA TRP A 190 -15.95 -20.65 -1.16
C TRP A 190 -14.89 -20.22 -0.15
N ALA A 191 -13.72 -20.88 -0.13
CA ALA A 191 -12.61 -20.48 0.72
C ALA A 191 -12.04 -19.11 0.31
N ILE A 192 -12.04 -18.80 -1.00
CA ILE A 192 -11.73 -17.46 -1.50
C ILE A 192 -12.74 -16.44 -0.98
N LEU A 193 -14.05 -16.71 -1.09
CA LEU A 193 -15.08 -15.78 -0.59
C LEU A 193 -15.01 -15.55 0.91
N GLN A 194 -14.64 -16.56 1.71
CA GLN A 194 -14.47 -16.41 3.15
C GLN A 194 -13.37 -15.41 3.50
N ALA A 195 -12.22 -15.49 2.83
CA ALA A 195 -11.10 -14.57 3.02
C ALA A 195 -11.40 -13.11 2.62
N LEU A 196 -12.51 -12.86 1.91
CA LEU A 196 -12.91 -11.51 1.47
C LEU A 196 -14.01 -10.90 2.35
N TRP A 197 -14.58 -11.67 3.29
CA TRP A 197 -15.73 -11.27 4.11
C TRP A 197 -15.38 -11.07 5.59
N THR A 198 -14.28 -11.65 6.05
CA THR A 198 -13.71 -11.47 7.39
C THR A 198 -13.00 -10.13 7.52
#